data_AF-A0A1H1L0E3-F1
#
_entry.id   AF-A0A1H1L0E3-F1
#
_cell.length_a   1.000
_cell.length_b   1.000
_cell.length_c   1.000
_cell.angle_alpha   90.00
_cell.angle_beta   90.00
_cell.angle_gamma   90.00
#
_symmetry.space_group_name_H-M   'P 1'
#
loop_
_entity.id
_entity.type
_entity.pdbx_description
1 polymer ?
#
loop_
_entity_poly.entity_id
_entity_poly.type
_entity_poly.pdbx_seq_one_letter_code
_entity_poly.pdbx_strand_id
1 'polypeptide(L)'
;MISVKVKIGGVALASDAFSTVASWYPVLLAIAVALFAFSTLITWAYYGERAWAYLFGKSNGAATVFRVLVCVFVVIGCIASFSKVVEFADAALFLCAFINILGLYMLMPVVKKEMKKYLADRKAGTLSDPDTKDAVPVDQPA
;
A
#
# COMPACT_ATOMS: atom_id res chain seq x y z
N MET A 1 14.75 -21.24 -36.80
CA MET A 1 13.92 -20.18 -37.41
C MET A 1 13.31 -19.39 -36.27
N ILE A 2 13.77 -18.14 -36.12
CA ILE A 2 13.32 -17.04 -35.23
C ILE A 2 12.95 -17.42 -33.79
N SER A 3 13.95 -17.32 -32.91
CA SER A 3 13.74 -17.18 -31.47
C SER A 3 13.04 -15.83 -31.24
N VAL A 4 11.71 -15.88 -31.09
CA VAL A 4 10.95 -14.72 -30.60
C VAL A 4 11.34 -14.56 -29.13
N LYS A 5 12.38 -13.76 -28.85
CA LYS A 5 12.56 -13.17 -27.53
C LYS A 5 11.45 -12.13 -27.34
N VAL A 6 10.22 -12.62 -27.12
CA VAL A 6 9.20 -11.81 -26.46
C VAL A 6 9.85 -11.41 -25.14
N LYS A 7 9.94 -10.11 -24.87
CA LYS A 7 10.26 -9.64 -23.52
C LYS A 7 9.02 -9.99 -22.68
N ILE A 8 8.92 -11.26 -22.26
CA ILE A 8 7.72 -11.78 -21.62
C ILE A 8 7.58 -10.99 -20.31
N GLY A 9 6.53 -10.17 -20.21
CA GLY A 9 6.19 -9.52 -18.95
C GLY A 9 5.96 -10.57 -17.87
N GLY A 10 6.31 -10.28 -16.62
CA GLY A 10 6.35 -11.29 -15.54
C GLY A 10 5.08 -12.15 -15.41
N VAL A 11 3.90 -11.56 -15.66
CA VAL A 11 2.61 -12.28 -15.64
C VAL A 11 2.48 -13.27 -16.80
N ALA A 12 2.90 -12.90 -18.00
CA ALA A 12 2.89 -13.80 -19.16
C ALA A 12 3.91 -14.95 -18.99
N LEU A 13 5.05 -14.69 -18.32
CA LEU A 13 6.05 -15.72 -18.06
C LEU A 13 5.53 -16.75 -17.05
N ALA A 14 4.87 -16.26 -16.00
CA ALA A 14 4.19 -17.13 -15.04
C ALA A 14 3.07 -17.93 -15.74
N SER A 15 2.23 -17.28 -16.53
CA SER A 15 1.16 -17.93 -17.29
C SER A 15 1.68 -19.06 -18.19
N ASP A 16 2.74 -18.82 -18.95
CA ASP A 16 3.36 -19.82 -19.82
C ASP A 16 3.93 -20.99 -19.02
N ALA A 17 4.57 -20.74 -17.87
CA ALA A 17 5.06 -21.78 -16.99
C ALA A 17 3.93 -22.62 -16.37
N PHE A 18 2.82 -22.00 -15.95
CA PHE A 18 1.68 -22.73 -15.39
C PHE A 18 0.93 -23.54 -16.44
N SER A 19 0.97 -23.12 -17.71
CA SER A 19 0.36 -23.85 -18.84
C SER A 19 1.01 -25.22 -19.08
N THR A 20 2.28 -25.40 -18.69
CA THR A 20 2.98 -26.69 -18.86
C THR A 20 2.49 -27.77 -17.90
N VAL A 21 1.82 -27.38 -16.81
CA VAL A 21 1.26 -28.29 -15.81
C VAL A 21 -0.18 -28.67 -16.18
N ALA A 22 -1.01 -27.68 -16.49
CA ALA A 22 -2.38 -27.88 -16.95
C ALA A 22 -2.86 -26.68 -17.78
N SER A 23 -3.58 -26.96 -18.86
CA SER A 23 -4.06 -25.95 -19.82
C SER A 23 -5.04 -24.92 -19.23
N TRP A 24 -5.68 -25.21 -18.10
CA TRP A 24 -6.65 -24.31 -17.45
C TRP A 24 -6.05 -23.42 -16.35
N TYR A 25 -4.80 -23.67 -15.93
CA TYR A 25 -4.14 -22.89 -14.87
C TYR A 25 -3.91 -21.41 -15.22
N PRO A 26 -3.59 -21.02 -16.48
CA PRO A 26 -3.52 -19.61 -16.86
C PRO A 26 -4.79 -18.81 -16.53
N VAL A 27 -5.97 -19.43 -16.69
CA VAL A 27 -7.26 -18.79 -16.38
C VAL A 27 -7.41 -18.59 -14.87
N LEU A 28 -7.08 -19.61 -14.08
CA LEU A 28 -7.10 -19.51 -12.62
C LEU A 28 -6.13 -18.42 -12.12
N LEU A 29 -4.92 -18.37 -12.67
CA LEU A 29 -3.91 -17.37 -12.36
C LEU A 29 -4.41 -15.96 -12.72
N ALA A 30 -5.03 -15.78 -13.88
CA ALA A 30 -5.59 -14.49 -14.29
C ALA A 30 -6.66 -13.99 -13.30
N ILE A 31 -7.55 -14.87 -12.84
CA ILE A 31 -8.57 -14.54 -11.83
C ILE A 31 -7.90 -14.15 -10.50
N ALA A 32 -6.93 -14.93 -10.04
CA ALA A 32 -6.22 -14.66 -8.79
C ALA A 32 -5.46 -13.31 -8.84
N VAL A 33 -4.75 -13.04 -9.93
CA VAL A 33 -4.03 -11.78 -10.14
C VAL A 33 -4.99 -10.60 -10.23
N ALA A 34 -6.13 -10.75 -10.89
CA ALA A 34 -7.15 -9.70 -10.97
C ALA A 34 -7.71 -9.34 -9.59
N LEU A 35 -8.07 -10.35 -8.78
CA LEU A 35 -8.57 -10.14 -7.41
C LEU A 35 -7.50 -9.51 -6.51
N PHE A 36 -6.24 -9.93 -6.66
CA PHE A 36 -5.11 -9.37 -5.91
C PHE A 36 -4.82 -7.91 -6.30
N ALA A 37 -4.87 -7.59 -7.59
CA ALA A 37 -4.73 -6.22 -8.07
C ALA A 37 -5.85 -5.33 -7.55
N PHE A 38 -7.10 -5.83 -7.55
CA PHE A 38 -8.26 -5.10 -7.03
C PHE A 38 -8.15 -4.81 -5.53
N SER A 39 -7.78 -5.80 -4.71
CA SER A 39 -7.60 -5.58 -3.26
C SER A 39 -6.49 -4.56 -2.98
N THR A 40 -5.39 -4.66 -3.72
CA THR A 40 -4.27 -3.71 -3.63
C THR A 40 -4.72 -2.29 -3.95
N LEU A 41 -5.49 -2.11 -5.04
CA LEU A 41 -6.03 -0.78 -5.42
C LEU A 41 -6.91 -0.18 -4.32
N ILE A 42 -7.78 -0.97 -3.69
CA ILE A 42 -8.62 -0.49 -2.57
C ILE A 42 -7.76 -0.04 -1.40
N THR A 43 -6.77 -0.83 -1.01
CA THR A 43 -5.88 -0.51 0.12
C THR A 43 -5.11 0.79 -0.14
N TRP A 44 -4.54 0.96 -1.33
CA TRP A 44 -3.80 2.17 -1.70
C TRP A 44 -4.71 3.40 -1.79
N ALA A 45 -5.92 3.26 -2.35
CA ALA A 45 -6.90 4.34 -2.37
C ALA A 45 -7.29 4.78 -0.94
N TYR A 46 -7.52 3.82 -0.03
CA TYR A 46 -7.86 4.12 1.36
C TYR A 46 -6.72 4.83 2.10
N TYR A 47 -5.49 4.32 2.00
CA TYR A 47 -4.33 4.97 2.63
C TYR A 47 -4.10 6.38 2.09
N GLY A 48 -4.27 6.56 0.77
CA GLY A 48 -4.17 7.87 0.14
C GLY A 48 -5.27 8.84 0.60
N GLU A 49 -6.52 8.40 0.73
CA GLU A 49 -7.62 9.24 1.23
C GLU A 49 -7.37 9.68 2.67
N ARG A 50 -6.81 8.81 3.52
CA ARG A 50 -6.44 9.14 4.90
C ARG A 50 -5.28 10.13 4.96
N ALA A 51 -4.25 9.94 4.15
CA ALA A 51 -3.14 10.89 4.05
C ALA A 51 -3.61 12.25 3.51
N TRP A 52 -4.50 12.26 2.53
CA TRP A 52 -5.10 13.48 1.98
C TRP A 52 -5.93 14.23 3.01
N ALA A 53 -6.77 13.53 3.76
CA ALA A 53 -7.57 14.12 4.84
C ALA A 53 -6.70 14.68 5.98
N TYR A 54 -5.53 14.07 6.24
CA TYR A 54 -4.56 14.59 7.21
C TYR A 54 -3.90 15.90 6.73
N LEU A 55 -3.56 16.00 5.44
CA LEU A 55 -2.89 17.17 4.87
C LEU A 55 -3.83 18.36 4.61
N PHE A 56 -5.05 18.10 4.11
CA PHE A 56 -5.97 19.14 3.64
C PHE A 56 -7.23 19.28 4.50
N GLY A 57 -7.34 18.49 5.58
CA GLY A 57 -8.50 18.47 6.46
C GLY A 57 -9.65 17.57 5.98
N LYS A 58 -10.52 17.17 6.93
CA LYS A 58 -11.70 16.34 6.68
C LYS A 58 -12.83 17.19 6.10
N SER A 59 -12.84 17.41 4.78
CA SER A 59 -14.00 17.97 4.08
C SER A 59 -14.54 17.01 3.03
N ASN A 60 -15.87 16.98 2.87
CA ASN A 60 -16.55 16.14 1.86
C ASN A 60 -16.10 16.50 0.42
N GLY A 61 -15.72 17.75 0.20
CA GLY A 61 -15.13 18.21 -1.07
C GLY A 61 -13.73 17.63 -1.30
N ALA A 62 -12.84 17.68 -0.30
CA ALA A 62 -11.49 17.15 -0.40
C ALA A 62 -11.47 15.63 -0.66
N ALA A 63 -12.34 14.87 0.01
CA ALA A 63 -12.46 13.43 -0.21
C ALA A 63 -12.94 13.11 -1.64
N THR A 64 -13.93 13.85 -2.14
CA THR A 64 -14.44 13.68 -3.51
C THR A 64 -13.35 13.98 -4.55
N VAL A 65 -12.60 15.08 -4.37
CA VAL A 65 -11.47 15.43 -5.26
C VAL A 65 -10.43 14.31 -5.28
N PHE A 66 -10.05 13.78 -4.12
CA PHE A 66 -9.10 12.68 -4.04
C PHE A 66 -9.58 11.44 -4.80
N ARG A 67 -10.84 11.03 -4.61
CA ARG A 67 -11.43 9.88 -5.31
C ARG A 67 -11.46 10.07 -6.83
N VAL A 68 -11.79 11.27 -7.30
CA VAL A 68 -11.75 11.61 -8.73
C VAL A 68 -10.32 11.52 -9.26
N LEU A 69 -9.33 12.06 -8.54
CA LEU A 69 -7.93 11.96 -8.92
C LEU A 69 -7.48 10.50 -9.04
N VAL A 70 -7.79 9.66 -8.05
CA VAL A 70 -7.47 8.21 -8.09
C VAL A 70 -8.08 7.55 -9.33
N CYS A 71 -9.35 7.80 -9.64
CA CYS A 71 -9.99 7.26 -10.84
C CYS A 71 -9.26 7.70 -12.12
N VAL A 72 -8.87 8.98 -12.23
CA VAL A 72 -8.11 9.49 -13.38
C VAL A 72 -6.74 8.79 -13.49
N PHE A 73 -6.01 8.64 -12.38
CA PHE A 73 -4.74 7.94 -12.37
C PHE A 73 -4.86 6.46 -12.75
N VAL A 74 -5.94 5.78 -12.38
CA VAL A 74 -6.22 4.41 -12.81
C VAL A 74 -6.38 4.34 -14.33
N VAL A 75 -7.16 5.26 -14.93
CA VAL A 75 -7.33 5.33 -16.39
C VAL A 75 -6.00 5.60 -17.10
N ILE A 76 -5.21 6.54 -16.57
CA ILE A 76 -3.85 6.81 -17.09
C ILE A 76 -2.97 5.57 -16.98
N GLY A 77 -3.06 4.83 -15.88
CA GLY A 77 -2.34 3.57 -15.68
C GLY A 77 -2.68 2.49 -16.70
N CYS A 78 -3.92 2.46 -17.19
CA CYS A 78 -4.34 1.51 -18.24
C CYS A 78 -3.77 1.84 -19.63
N ILE A 79 -3.44 3.10 -19.92
CA ILE A 79 -2.90 3.54 -21.22
C ILE A 79 -1.38 3.75 -21.20
N ALA A 80 -0.77 3.88 -20.03
CA ALA A 80 0.67 4.04 -19.86
C ALA A 80 1.43 2.72 -20.07
N SER A 81 2.69 2.81 -20.48
CA SER A 81 3.56 1.64 -20.59
C SER A 81 3.84 1.05 -19.20
N PHE A 82 3.68 -0.27 -19.06
CA PHE A 82 3.93 -1.00 -17.80
C PHE A 82 5.29 -0.67 -17.18
N SER A 83 6.36 -0.65 -17.97
CA SER A 83 7.71 -0.32 -17.47
C SER A 83 7.79 1.09 -16.88
N LYS A 84 7.08 2.07 -17.47
CA LYS A 84 7.06 3.45 -16.97
C LYS A 84 6.26 3.61 -15.68
N VAL A 85 5.14 2.88 -15.58
CA VAL A 85 4.35 2.87 -14.34
C VAL A 85 5.15 2.25 -13.19
N VAL A 86 5.89 1.17 -13.45
CA VAL A 86 6.75 0.52 -12.43
C VAL A 86 7.92 1.43 -12.04
N GLU A 87 8.64 2.01 -13.00
CA GLU A 87 9.73 2.97 -12.72
C GLU A 87 9.25 4.15 -11.86
N PHE A 88 8.06 4.68 -12.15
CA PHE A 88 7.45 5.74 -11.36
C PHE A 88 7.04 5.28 -9.96
N ALA A 89 6.42 4.11 -9.84
CA ALA A 89 6.02 3.54 -8.57
C ALA A 89 7.22 3.29 -7.65
N ASP A 90 8.31 2.73 -8.19
CA ASP A 90 9.54 2.50 -7.44
C ASP A 90 10.14 3.82 -6.92
N ALA A 91 10.17 4.86 -7.74
CA ALA A 91 10.64 6.19 -7.34
C ALA A 91 9.76 6.82 -6.24
N ALA A 92 8.43 6.71 -6.38
CA ALA A 92 7.48 7.22 -5.39
C ALA A 92 7.58 6.46 -4.04
N LEU A 93 7.66 5.13 -4.09
CA LEU A 93 7.82 4.28 -2.90
C LEU A 93 9.16 4.54 -2.22
N PHE A 94 10.23 4.73 -2.99
CA PHE A 94 11.53 5.09 -2.45
C PHE A 94 11.47 6.40 -1.67
N LEU A 95 10.84 7.44 -2.23
CA LEU A 95 10.70 8.72 -1.55
C LEU A 95 9.86 8.61 -0.27
N CYS A 96 8.73 7.90 -0.31
CA CYS A 96 7.91 7.63 0.87
C CYS A 96 8.67 6.87 1.96
N ALA A 97 9.42 5.83 1.57
CA ALA A 97 10.24 5.05 2.49
C ALA A 97 11.34 5.91 3.12
N PHE A 98 12.01 6.74 2.31
CA PHE A 98 13.05 7.66 2.79
C PHE A 98 12.53 8.61 3.87
N ILE A 99 11.39 9.27 3.62
CA ILE A 99 10.78 10.20 4.59
C ILE A 99 10.39 9.45 5.88
N ASN A 100 9.78 8.28 5.77
CA ASN A 100 9.37 7.47 6.92
C ASN A 100 10.56 6.98 7.77
N ILE A 101 11.62 6.48 7.12
CA ILE A 101 12.83 6.01 7.82
C ILE A 101 13.52 7.17 8.53
N LEU A 102 13.62 8.34 7.89
CA LEU A 102 14.19 9.54 8.51
C LEU A 102 13.38 9.98 9.74
N GLY A 103 12.05 10.00 9.62
CA GLY A 103 11.16 10.30 10.74
C GLY A 103 11.30 9.30 11.89
N LEU A 104 11.34 8.00 11.58
CA LEU A 104 11.54 6.95 12.58
C LEU A 104 12.90 7.06 13.27
N TYR A 105 13.95 7.43 12.52
CA TYR A 105 15.28 7.64 13.10
C TYR A 105 15.28 8.79 14.12
N MET A 106 14.60 9.90 13.80
CA MET A 106 14.44 11.03 14.73
C MET A 106 13.57 10.66 15.95
N LEU A 107 12.54 9.83 15.77
CA LEU A 107 11.62 9.37 16.82
C LEU A 107 12.17 8.18 17.63
N MET A 108 13.28 7.58 17.21
CA MET A 108 13.90 6.41 17.85
C MET A 108 14.07 6.53 19.38
N PRO A 109 14.51 7.67 19.98
CA PRO A 109 14.61 7.77 21.44
C PRO A 109 13.24 7.67 22.12
N VAL A 110 12.20 8.26 21.53
CA VAL A 110 10.82 8.20 22.06
C VAL A 110 10.27 6.78 21.96
N VAL A 111 10.42 6.14 20.80
CA VAL A 111 9.98 4.75 20.59
C VAL A 111 10.68 3.80 21.55
N LYS A 112 11.99 3.96 21.78
CA LYS A 112 12.73 3.14 22.77
C LYS A 112 12.21 3.33 24.19
N LYS A 113 11.84 4.55 24.57
CA LYS A 113 11.27 4.85 25.90
C LYS A 113 9.91 4.19 26.07
N GLU A 114 9.00 4.40 25.11
CA GLU A 114 7.65 3.81 25.15
C GLU A 114 7.68 2.28 25.09
N MET A 115 8.57 1.69 24.28
CA MET A 115 8.74 0.24 24.22
C MET A 115 9.20 -0.35 25.57
N LYS A 116 10.14 0.32 26.27
CA LYS A 116 10.58 -0.12 27.60
C LYS A 116 9.45 -0.04 28.63
N LYS A 117 8.66 1.04 28.60
CA LYS A 117 7.49 1.21 29.46
C LYS A 117 6.47 0.10 29.20
N TYR A 118 6.09 -0.11 27.94
CA TYR A 118 5.15 -1.15 27.54
C TYR A 118 5.60 -2.56 27.97
N LEU A 119 6.88 -2.89 27.82
CA LEU A 119 7.41 -4.20 28.24
C LEU A 119 7.44 -4.35 29.77
N ALA A 120 7.69 -3.28 30.51
CA ALA A 120 7.62 -3.28 31.97
C ALA A 120 6.17 -3.50 32.44
N ASP A 121 5.22 -2.76 31.87
CA ASP A 121 3.79 -2.87 32.19
C ASP A 121 3.23 -4.26 31.82
N ARG A 122 3.66 -4.83 30.68
CA ARG A 122 3.34 -6.21 30.29
C ARG A 122 3.85 -7.24 31.30
N LYS A 123 5.07 -7.07 31.80
CA LYS A 123 5.69 -8.00 32.75
C LYS A 123 5.09 -7.88 34.16
N ALA A 124 4.69 -6.68 34.55
CA ALA A 124 4.03 -6.42 35.82
C ALA A 124 2.55 -6.84 35.85
N GLY A 125 1.97 -7.23 34.71
CA GLY A 125 0.54 -7.55 34.60
C GLY A 125 -0.36 -6.31 34.72
N THR A 126 0.22 -5.12 34.73
CA THR A 126 -0.47 -3.83 34.85
C THR A 126 -0.59 -3.15 33.50
N LEU A 127 -0.78 -3.91 32.41
CA LEU A 127 -1.13 -3.33 31.13
C LEU A 127 -2.37 -2.50 31.36
N SER A 128 -2.19 -1.19 31.43
CA SER A 128 -3.30 -0.26 31.45
C SER A 128 -3.97 -0.46 30.10
N ASP A 129 -5.17 -1.02 30.13
CA ASP A 129 -5.97 -1.29 28.95
C ASP A 129 -6.02 0.00 28.11
N PRO A 130 -5.66 -0.03 26.81
CA PRO A 130 -5.65 1.15 25.95
C PRO A 130 -6.98 1.92 25.97
N ASP A 131 -8.07 1.25 26.36
CA ASP A 131 -9.43 1.80 26.32
C ASP A 131 -9.81 2.74 27.49
N THR A 132 -8.95 2.96 28.49
CA THR A 132 -9.42 3.61 29.73
C THR A 132 -9.12 5.10 29.92
N LYS A 133 -8.23 5.78 29.16
CA LYS A 133 -8.16 7.28 29.16
C LYS A 133 -7.12 7.95 28.24
N ASP A 134 -6.15 7.20 27.71
CA ASP A 134 -5.06 7.75 26.87
C ASP A 134 -5.13 7.31 25.39
N ALA A 135 -6.22 6.64 24.98
CA ALA A 135 -6.48 6.42 23.56
C ALA A 135 -6.69 7.78 22.87
N VAL A 136 -5.77 8.16 21.99
CA VAL A 136 -6.04 9.22 21.00
C VAL A 136 -7.24 8.75 20.19
N PRO A 137 -8.39 9.44 20.24
CA PRO A 137 -9.60 8.94 19.59
C PRO A 137 -9.35 8.87 18.07
N VAL A 138 -9.44 7.66 17.52
CA VAL A 138 -9.21 7.39 16.09
C VAL A 138 -10.24 8.13 15.21
N ASP A 139 -11.33 8.64 15.80
CA ASP A 139 -12.40 9.34 15.11
C ASP A 139 -12.73 10.75 15.63
N GLN A 140 -11.76 11.47 16.21
CA GLN A 140 -11.93 12.91 16.43
C GLN A 140 -11.53 13.69 15.15
N PRO A 141 -12.42 14.52 14.57
CA PRO A 141 -11.97 15.54 13.63
C PRO A 141 -11.13 16.55 14.42
N ALA A 142 -9.89 16.75 13.98
CA ALA A 142 -9.10 17.91 14.38
C ALA A 142 -9.76 19.19 13.88
#